data_AF-A0A6S6W9J4-F1
#
_entry.id   AF-A0A6S6W9J4-F1
#
_cell.length_a   1.000
_cell.length_b   1.000
_cell.length_c   1.000
_cell.angle_alpha   90.00
_cell.angle_beta   90.00
_cell.angle_gamma   90.00
#
_symmetry.space_group_name_H-M   'P 1'
#
loop_
_entity.id
_entity.type
_entity.pdbx_description
1 polymer ?
#
loop_
_entity_poly.entity_id
_entity_poly.type
_entity_poly.pdbx_seq_one_letter_code
_entity_poly.pdbx_strand_id
1 'polypeptide(L)'
;MAATTASDMAQVQTCPAINPLSMPTEVLDGIATLLPRSALRAFALTSKRTYNSAVDLLYKTYLNRTAPAKAPFYLFLRTLCERPNLAARVKRVDIRGWRSEYEVATGAAWRGLREDRPTDHVERNGPSFSSTEKAVRESSTDRSKLFIGAAVKAGVIAKPASLLAPALKSSIVWYTTLRNDDDFMRLLVRSVEDAHVVLMLALLPNLKDFFVDGLSPFPLLDWYTFLSRSTTMPLRRLSWFRIRGSINTMSEPVVKSSLQVLDMMPNLQKLHMFEMAIGDHTLASHRTLPSRKLKTIVFRHCGVDIRFLRKLLDGQQLHDFGYVPDCIHSDEITGGYLSLNDILMPLASSKTTLEKLVMFPWTPNDPSFLSKFEKLEELEIPQPGVLNIPGDELDPEVIKTLLLTQIPPTMARLYLRCLSYSQQTKIILEQLVRLKEEGFLRVLQDVRLNFFRYLSPLGPVVIGILGAFIPETVVVRLEPRIMADFGKMFEGAGITLKVYQSEAHL
;
A
#
# COMPACT_ATOMS: atom_id res chain seq x y z
N MET A 1 40.72 -33.99 61.54
CA MET A 1 39.90 -32.89 60.97
C MET A 1 39.87 -33.08 59.47
N ALA A 2 38.66 -33.04 58.91
CA ALA A 2 38.31 -33.51 57.58
C ALA A 2 38.85 -32.63 56.45
N ALA A 3 39.12 -33.26 55.30
CA ALA A 3 38.90 -32.67 53.98
C ALA A 3 38.78 -33.80 52.94
N THR A 4 37.54 -34.14 52.61
CA THR A 4 37.12 -34.91 51.44
C THR A 4 37.17 -34.01 50.21
N THR A 5 37.85 -34.42 49.14
CA THR A 5 37.57 -33.92 47.78
C THR A 5 37.56 -35.10 46.82
N ALA A 6 36.33 -35.54 46.50
CA ALA A 6 36.04 -36.42 45.38
C ALA A 6 36.23 -35.62 44.08
N SER A 7 37.08 -36.14 43.19
CA SER A 7 37.25 -35.64 41.83
C SER A 7 36.52 -36.59 40.87
N ASP A 8 35.20 -36.50 40.82
CA ASP A 8 34.42 -37.08 39.73
C ASP A 8 34.46 -36.11 38.53
N MET A 9 35.43 -36.30 37.65
CA MET A 9 35.37 -35.74 36.30
C MET A 9 34.32 -36.50 35.51
N ALA A 10 33.09 -35.97 35.49
CA ALA A 10 32.10 -36.35 34.51
C ALA A 10 32.69 -36.14 33.11
N GLN A 11 32.96 -37.23 32.39
CA GLN A 11 33.18 -37.21 30.96
C GLN A 11 31.94 -36.61 30.30
N VAL A 12 32.04 -35.34 29.90
CA VAL A 12 31.10 -34.75 28.96
C VAL A 12 31.25 -35.54 27.66
N GLN A 13 30.34 -36.50 27.43
CA GLN A 13 30.11 -37.08 26.13
C GLN A 13 29.77 -35.92 25.18
N THR A 14 30.76 -35.46 24.43
CA THR A 14 30.55 -34.60 23.29
C THR A 14 29.78 -35.43 22.27
N CYS A 15 28.50 -35.12 22.06
CA CYS A 15 27.76 -35.60 20.89
C CYS A 15 28.66 -35.40 19.66
N PRO A 16 28.84 -36.41 18.79
CA PRO A 16 29.65 -36.23 17.59
C PRO A 16 29.06 -35.04 16.83
N ALA A 17 29.89 -34.01 16.64
CA ALA A 17 29.49 -32.82 15.91
C ALA A 17 28.99 -33.27 14.53
N ILE A 18 27.67 -33.20 14.32
CA ILE A 18 27.09 -33.67 13.07
C ILE A 18 27.68 -32.80 11.97
N ASN A 19 28.49 -33.40 11.11
CA ASN A 19 29.10 -32.66 10.02
C ASN A 19 27.99 -32.26 9.04
N PRO A 20 27.66 -30.96 8.89
CA PRO A 20 26.59 -30.54 7.98
C PRO A 20 26.88 -30.94 6.53
N LEU A 21 28.13 -31.25 6.19
CA LEU A 21 28.53 -31.71 4.86
C LEU A 21 28.05 -33.14 4.52
N SER A 22 27.77 -33.98 5.52
CA SER A 22 27.29 -35.36 5.32
C SER A 22 25.76 -35.49 5.34
N MET A 23 25.03 -34.40 5.60
CA MET A 23 23.56 -34.44 5.62
C MET A 23 22.97 -34.53 4.19
N PRO A 24 21.79 -35.15 4.01
CA PRO A 24 21.01 -35.06 2.78
C PRO A 24 20.62 -33.61 2.44
N THR A 25 20.44 -33.31 1.15
CA THR A 25 20.16 -31.94 0.70
C THR A 25 18.81 -31.44 1.21
N GLU A 26 17.83 -32.33 1.33
CA GLU A 26 16.50 -32.09 1.87
C GLU A 26 16.57 -31.63 3.34
N VAL A 27 17.50 -32.21 4.12
CA VAL A 27 17.73 -31.82 5.52
C VAL A 27 18.38 -30.45 5.59
N LEU A 28 19.35 -30.16 4.71
CA LEU A 28 19.97 -28.84 4.63
C LEU A 28 18.99 -27.75 4.21
N ASP A 29 18.08 -28.05 3.28
CA ASP A 29 17.01 -27.16 2.86
C ASP A 29 16.05 -26.91 4.03
N GLY A 30 15.66 -27.97 4.75
CA GLY A 30 14.84 -27.87 5.96
C GLY A 30 15.49 -26.98 7.03
N ILE A 31 16.78 -27.19 7.33
CA ILE A 31 17.54 -26.35 8.25
C ILE A 31 17.54 -24.89 7.77
N ALA A 32 17.83 -24.65 6.49
CA ALA A 32 17.89 -23.31 5.94
C ALA A 32 16.56 -22.55 6.13
N THR A 33 15.40 -23.21 6.02
CA THR A 33 14.10 -22.56 6.24
C THR A 33 13.86 -22.06 7.67
N LEU A 34 14.57 -22.62 8.65
CA LEU A 34 14.43 -22.27 10.06
C LEU A 34 15.46 -21.21 10.50
N LEU A 35 16.50 -20.97 9.71
CA LEU A 35 17.59 -20.06 10.10
C LEU A 35 17.21 -18.59 9.89
N PRO A 36 17.56 -17.69 10.84
CA PRO A 36 17.44 -16.25 10.63
C PRO A 36 18.39 -15.79 9.52
N ARG A 37 18.12 -14.63 8.92
CA ARG A 37 18.85 -14.15 7.73
C ARG A 37 20.36 -13.97 7.95
N SER A 38 20.79 -13.62 9.16
CA SER A 38 22.21 -13.55 9.55
C SER A 38 22.88 -14.93 9.55
N ALA A 39 22.24 -15.93 10.18
CA ALA A 39 22.71 -17.30 10.20
C ALA A 39 22.67 -17.94 8.81
N LEU A 40 21.68 -17.62 7.97
CA LEU A 40 21.63 -18.05 6.57
C LEU A 40 22.84 -17.59 5.76
N ARG A 41 23.36 -16.38 6.02
CA ARG A 41 24.60 -15.90 5.37
C ARG A 41 25.81 -16.72 5.80
N ALA A 42 25.97 -16.95 7.10
CA ALA A 42 27.03 -17.79 7.62
C ALA A 42 26.93 -19.22 7.06
N PHE A 43 25.73 -19.78 7.05
CA PHE A 43 25.42 -21.09 6.50
C PHE A 43 25.79 -21.18 5.01
N ALA A 44 25.44 -20.18 4.21
CA ALA A 44 25.79 -20.12 2.80
C ALA A 44 27.31 -20.06 2.53
N LEU A 45 28.11 -19.56 3.47
CA LEU A 45 29.57 -19.44 3.35
C LEU A 45 30.32 -20.74 3.71
N THR A 46 29.65 -21.71 4.34
CA THR A 46 30.32 -22.94 4.82
C THR A 46 30.73 -23.89 3.69
N SER A 47 29.90 -24.06 2.65
CA SER A 47 30.16 -25.02 1.57
C SER A 47 29.29 -24.75 0.34
N LYS A 48 29.58 -25.41 -0.79
CA LYS A 48 28.75 -25.35 -2.00
C LYS A 48 27.35 -25.93 -1.80
N ARG A 49 27.19 -26.99 -0.99
CA ARG A 49 25.88 -27.62 -0.75
C ARG A 49 24.99 -26.72 0.10
N THR A 50 25.52 -26.21 1.21
CA THR A 50 24.84 -25.26 2.09
C THR A 50 24.56 -23.93 1.38
N TYR A 51 25.46 -23.47 0.50
CA TYR A 51 25.20 -22.35 -0.40
C TYR A 51 23.94 -22.58 -1.25
N ASN A 52 23.82 -23.72 -1.92
CA ASN A 52 22.69 -24.02 -2.78
C ASN A 52 21.37 -24.06 -2.00
N SER A 53 21.37 -24.62 -0.79
CA SER A 53 20.20 -24.62 0.11
C SER A 53 19.83 -23.23 0.62
N ALA A 54 20.82 -22.40 0.93
CA ALA A 54 20.60 -21.07 1.51
C ALA A 54 20.24 -19.99 0.49
N VAL A 55 20.79 -20.07 -0.72
CA VAL A 55 20.79 -18.96 -1.67
C VAL A 55 19.39 -18.63 -2.18
N ASP A 56 18.50 -19.63 -2.30
CA ASP A 56 17.09 -19.37 -2.60
C ASP A 56 16.44 -18.49 -1.54
N LEU A 57 16.62 -18.82 -0.27
CA LEU A 57 16.03 -18.07 0.84
C LEU A 57 16.64 -16.66 0.98
N LEU A 58 17.95 -16.54 0.77
CA LEU A 58 18.66 -15.26 0.86
C LEU A 58 18.23 -14.24 -0.20
N TYR A 59 17.90 -14.71 -1.42
CA TYR A 59 17.54 -13.86 -2.56
C TYR A 59 16.04 -13.85 -2.89
N LYS A 60 15.22 -14.71 -2.26
CA LYS A 60 13.76 -14.73 -2.44
C LYS A 60 13.09 -13.38 -2.18
N THR A 61 13.60 -12.63 -1.21
CA THR A 61 13.02 -11.35 -0.78
C THR A 61 14.08 -10.26 -0.72
N TYR A 62 13.89 -9.19 -1.48
CA TYR A 62 14.68 -7.96 -1.37
C TYR A 62 13.91 -6.91 -0.57
N LEU A 63 14.50 -6.49 0.55
CA LEU A 63 13.96 -5.44 1.41
C LEU A 63 14.97 -4.29 1.42
N ASN A 64 14.54 -3.10 1.02
CA ASN A 64 15.34 -1.89 1.12
C ASN A 64 14.47 -0.71 1.54
N ARG A 65 14.40 -0.50 2.84
CA ARG A 65 13.63 0.59 3.47
C ARG A 65 14.51 1.70 4.05
N THR A 66 15.83 1.54 3.99
CA THR A 66 16.78 2.50 4.57
C THR A 66 17.08 3.62 3.59
N ALA A 67 17.32 4.83 4.09
CA ALA A 67 17.66 6.01 3.29
C ALA A 67 18.68 5.74 2.16
N PRO A 68 18.60 6.46 1.02
CA PRO A 68 19.50 6.25 -0.12
C PRO A 68 20.98 6.33 0.21
N ALA A 69 21.37 7.22 1.12
CA ALA A 69 22.75 7.35 1.55
C ALA A 69 23.29 6.10 2.26
N LYS A 70 22.45 5.30 2.92
CA LYS A 70 22.88 4.06 3.61
C LYS A 70 22.65 2.81 2.76
N ALA A 71 21.60 2.80 1.93
CA ALA A 71 21.22 1.64 1.13
C ALA A 71 20.74 2.06 -0.27
N PRO A 72 21.67 2.40 -1.18
CA PRO A 72 21.31 2.76 -2.54
C PRO A 72 20.91 1.52 -3.36
N PHE A 73 19.97 1.67 -4.30
CA PHE A 73 19.49 0.53 -5.10
C PHE A 73 20.55 -0.06 -6.04
N TYR A 74 21.54 0.73 -6.46
CA TYR A 74 22.54 0.29 -7.45
C TYR A 74 23.35 -0.93 -6.99
N LEU A 75 23.53 -1.16 -5.67
CA LEU A 75 24.26 -2.31 -5.14
C LEU A 75 23.53 -3.63 -5.44
N PHE A 76 22.22 -3.63 -5.21
CA PHE A 76 21.39 -4.78 -5.54
C PHE A 76 21.26 -4.95 -7.05
N LEU A 77 21.03 -3.85 -7.78
CA LEU A 77 20.96 -3.86 -9.24
C LEU A 77 22.23 -4.43 -9.88
N ARG A 78 23.41 -4.03 -9.42
CA ARG A 78 24.69 -4.60 -9.85
C ARG A 78 24.73 -6.12 -9.68
N THR A 79 24.27 -6.61 -8.54
CA THR A 79 24.19 -8.05 -8.28
C THR A 79 23.28 -8.75 -9.30
N LEU A 80 22.15 -8.14 -9.67
CA LEU A 80 21.24 -8.71 -10.67
C LEU A 80 21.86 -8.72 -12.07
N CYS A 81 22.57 -7.66 -12.46
CA CYS A 81 23.25 -7.56 -13.75
C CYS A 81 24.37 -8.59 -13.89
N GLU A 82 25.18 -8.78 -12.84
CA GLU A 82 26.31 -9.72 -12.84
C GLU A 82 25.83 -11.18 -12.65
N ARG A 83 24.70 -11.41 -11.98
CA ARG A 83 24.21 -12.76 -11.62
C ARG A 83 22.72 -12.94 -11.97
N PRO A 84 22.37 -13.11 -13.26
CA PRO A 84 20.98 -13.26 -13.69
C PRO A 84 20.24 -14.45 -13.06
N ASN A 85 20.99 -15.51 -12.70
CA ASN A 85 20.45 -16.67 -12.00
C ASN A 85 19.90 -16.34 -10.60
N LEU A 86 20.40 -15.29 -9.94
CA LEU A 86 19.86 -14.81 -8.67
C LEU A 86 18.61 -13.96 -8.89
N ALA A 87 18.55 -13.19 -9.98
CA ALA A 87 17.39 -12.38 -10.34
C ALA A 87 16.13 -13.25 -10.50
N ALA A 88 16.28 -14.43 -11.10
CA ALA A 88 15.20 -15.41 -11.21
C ALA A 88 14.69 -15.96 -9.85
N ARG A 89 15.47 -15.85 -8.76
CA ARG A 89 15.07 -16.35 -7.43
C ARG A 89 14.22 -15.34 -6.65
N VAL A 90 14.28 -14.05 -7.02
CA VAL A 90 13.54 -12.98 -6.34
C VAL A 90 12.05 -13.12 -6.61
N LYS A 91 11.26 -13.22 -5.54
CA LYS A 91 9.79 -13.33 -5.57
C LYS A 91 9.10 -12.14 -4.93
N ARG A 92 9.78 -11.43 -4.02
CA ARG A 92 9.24 -10.25 -3.33
C ARG A 92 10.25 -9.11 -3.31
N VAL A 93 9.77 -7.91 -3.63
CA VAL A 93 10.52 -6.65 -3.53
C VAL A 93 9.72 -5.66 -2.69
N ASP A 94 10.36 -5.11 -1.68
CA ASP A 94 9.79 -4.12 -0.77
C ASP A 94 10.81 -2.98 -0.64
N ILE A 95 10.50 -1.84 -1.24
CA ILE A 95 11.43 -0.73 -1.36
C ILE A 95 10.80 0.58 -0.85
N ARG A 96 11.66 1.41 -0.27
CA ARG A 96 11.35 2.82 -0.01
C ARG A 96 11.15 3.60 -1.32
N GLY A 97 10.56 4.77 -1.18
CA GLY A 97 10.57 5.83 -2.16
C GLY A 97 11.96 6.29 -2.57
N TRP A 98 12.02 6.93 -3.73
CA TRP A 98 13.21 7.55 -4.29
C TRP A 98 12.91 8.96 -4.79
N ARG A 99 13.97 9.73 -4.97
CA ARG A 99 13.90 11.07 -5.55
C ARG A 99 13.76 10.99 -7.07
N SER A 100 12.88 11.80 -7.63
CA SER A 100 12.74 12.06 -9.06
C SER A 100 13.97 12.77 -9.65
N GLU A 101 13.99 12.91 -10.99
CA GLU A 101 14.99 13.71 -11.69
C GLU A 101 15.14 15.11 -11.10
N TYR A 102 14.01 15.81 -10.93
CA TYR A 102 13.96 17.17 -10.43
C TYR A 102 14.53 17.29 -9.01
N GLU A 103 14.12 16.40 -8.11
CA GLU A 103 14.57 16.42 -6.72
C GLU A 103 16.08 16.15 -6.60
N VAL A 104 16.63 15.29 -7.45
CA VAL A 104 18.09 15.08 -7.50
C VAL A 104 18.78 16.33 -8.07
N ALA A 105 18.24 16.92 -9.14
CA ALA A 105 18.81 18.10 -9.79
C ALA A 105 18.83 19.33 -8.89
N THR A 106 17.80 19.52 -8.07
CA THR A 106 17.64 20.65 -7.14
C THR A 106 18.24 20.40 -5.76
N GLY A 107 18.67 19.16 -5.47
CA GLY A 107 19.17 18.80 -4.15
C GLY A 107 18.08 18.71 -3.09
N ALA A 108 16.81 18.53 -3.48
CA ALA A 108 15.70 18.38 -2.57
C ALA A 108 15.94 17.21 -1.59
N ALA A 109 15.48 17.41 -0.34
CA ALA A 109 15.58 16.40 0.69
C ALA A 109 14.72 15.17 0.35
N TRP A 110 15.23 13.99 0.66
CA TRP A 110 14.45 12.76 0.54
C TRP A 110 13.38 12.73 1.65
N ARG A 111 12.12 12.49 1.27
CA ARG A 111 10.96 12.58 2.16
C ARG A 111 10.79 11.40 3.12
N GLY A 112 11.66 10.39 3.09
CA GLY A 112 11.59 9.27 4.05
C GLY A 112 10.71 8.09 3.61
N LEU A 113 10.54 7.13 4.53
CA LEU A 113 9.43 6.16 4.51
C LEU A 113 8.17 6.83 5.04
N ARG A 114 7.01 6.35 4.60
CA ARG A 114 5.72 6.82 5.14
C ARG A 114 5.03 5.77 6.01
N GLU A 115 5.34 4.50 5.85
CA GLU A 115 4.75 3.45 6.69
C GLU A 115 5.70 3.06 7.83
N ASP A 116 5.26 3.31 9.06
CA ASP A 116 5.92 2.77 10.25
C ASP A 116 5.49 1.30 10.41
N ARG A 117 6.37 0.38 9.99
CA ARG A 117 6.16 -1.06 10.15
C ARG A 117 7.09 -1.57 11.25
N PRO A 118 6.65 -2.46 12.16
CA PRO A 118 7.54 -3.09 13.11
C PRO A 118 8.69 -3.74 12.35
N THR A 119 9.90 -3.28 12.64
CA THR A 119 11.08 -3.65 11.89
C THR A 119 11.83 -4.74 12.63
N ASP A 120 11.89 -5.95 12.08
CA ASP A 120 12.99 -6.89 12.35
C ASP A 120 14.31 -6.38 11.70
N HIS A 121 14.51 -5.07 11.63
CA HIS A 121 15.64 -4.48 10.93
C HIS A 121 16.78 -4.26 11.92
N VAL A 122 17.82 -5.08 11.75
CA VAL A 122 19.16 -4.71 12.20
C VAL A 122 19.56 -3.46 11.42
N GLU A 123 19.79 -2.34 12.12
CA GLU A 123 20.37 -1.14 11.51
C GLU A 123 21.65 -1.52 10.75
N ARG A 124 21.75 -1.08 9.49
CA ARG A 124 22.99 -1.26 8.73
C ARG A 124 24.03 -0.26 9.24
N ASN A 125 24.89 -0.73 10.14
CA ASN A 125 26.14 -0.06 10.48
C ASN A 125 27.13 -0.28 9.32
N GLY A 126 26.96 0.49 8.25
CA GLY A 126 27.79 0.44 7.04
C GLY A 126 28.23 1.82 6.59
N PRO A 127 29.16 1.91 5.62
CA PRO A 127 29.63 3.19 5.10
C PRO A 127 28.46 4.01 4.51
N SER A 128 28.53 5.32 4.72
CA SER A 128 27.60 6.27 4.08
C SER A 128 28.03 6.48 2.63
N PHE A 129 27.13 6.21 1.70
CA PHE A 129 27.29 6.45 0.27
C PHE A 129 26.74 7.85 -0.05
N SER A 130 27.44 8.90 0.37
CA SER A 130 27.10 10.27 -0.04
C SER A 130 27.46 10.48 -1.52
N SER A 131 26.59 11.15 -2.27
CA SER A 131 26.77 11.37 -3.72
C SER A 131 27.80 12.44 -4.07
N THR A 132 28.58 12.93 -3.09
CA THR A 132 29.42 14.13 -3.21
C THR A 132 30.91 13.86 -3.39
N GLU A 133 31.40 12.62 -3.25
CA GLU A 133 32.84 12.36 -3.29
C GLU A 133 33.40 12.02 -4.68
N LYS A 134 34.44 12.78 -5.05
CA LYS A 134 35.19 12.74 -6.32
C LYS A 134 35.77 11.35 -6.67
N ALA A 135 36.01 10.49 -5.68
CA ALA A 135 36.57 9.15 -5.84
C ALA A 135 35.59 8.13 -6.49
N VAL A 136 34.29 8.45 -6.58
CA VAL A 136 33.27 7.56 -7.16
C VAL A 136 33.24 7.62 -8.70
N ARG A 137 33.86 8.64 -9.33
CA ARG A 137 33.68 8.95 -10.77
C ARG A 137 34.27 7.91 -11.73
N GLU A 138 35.40 7.28 -11.41
CA GLU A 138 35.95 6.20 -12.24
C GLU A 138 35.14 4.90 -12.11
N SER A 139 34.68 4.56 -10.89
CA SER A 139 33.76 3.44 -10.64
C SER A 139 32.36 3.63 -11.25
N SER A 140 31.95 4.89 -11.45
CA SER A 140 30.66 5.29 -11.99
C SER A 140 30.52 4.95 -13.47
N THR A 141 31.58 5.12 -14.26
CA THR A 141 31.54 4.88 -15.71
C THR A 141 31.39 3.39 -16.02
N ASP A 142 32.15 2.53 -15.34
CA ASP A 142 32.05 1.08 -15.56
C ASP A 142 30.75 0.49 -15.02
N ARG A 143 30.25 1.01 -13.89
CA ARG A 143 28.90 0.68 -13.41
C ARG A 143 27.82 1.11 -14.42
N SER A 144 27.94 2.30 -14.98
CA SER A 144 26.98 2.80 -15.98
C SER A 144 27.00 1.92 -17.23
N LYS A 145 28.18 1.54 -17.73
CA LYS A 145 28.32 0.58 -18.84
C LYS A 145 27.66 -0.76 -18.54
N LEU A 146 27.87 -1.30 -17.34
CA LEU A 146 27.24 -2.55 -16.90
C LEU A 146 25.70 -2.44 -16.94
N PHE A 147 25.15 -1.35 -16.39
CA PHE A 147 23.69 -1.16 -16.35
C PHE A 147 23.10 -0.89 -17.73
N ILE A 148 23.77 -0.10 -18.56
CA ILE A 148 23.35 0.15 -19.95
C ILE A 148 23.38 -1.15 -20.74
N GLY A 149 24.45 -1.95 -20.61
CA GLY A 149 24.54 -3.26 -21.23
C GLY A 149 23.42 -4.19 -20.79
N ALA A 150 23.07 -4.19 -19.49
CA ALA A 150 21.93 -4.95 -18.98
C ALA A 150 20.58 -4.43 -19.49
N ALA A 151 20.38 -3.11 -19.58
CA ALA A 151 19.17 -2.50 -20.10
C ALA A 151 18.94 -2.82 -21.58
N VAL A 152 19.99 -2.74 -22.40
CA VAL A 152 19.95 -3.15 -23.82
C VAL A 152 19.67 -4.65 -23.94
N LYS A 153 20.34 -5.49 -23.16
CA LYS A 153 20.13 -6.94 -23.18
C LYS A 153 18.71 -7.33 -22.75
N ALA A 154 18.17 -6.63 -21.76
CA ALA A 154 16.79 -6.81 -21.31
C ALA A 154 15.77 -6.20 -22.29
N GLY A 155 16.18 -5.43 -23.30
CA GLY A 155 15.27 -4.80 -24.27
C GLY A 155 14.54 -3.57 -23.72
N VAL A 156 15.01 -2.99 -22.62
CA VAL A 156 14.40 -1.81 -21.98
C VAL A 156 14.65 -0.56 -22.82
N ILE A 157 15.82 -0.46 -23.45
CA ILE A 157 16.23 0.62 -24.36
C ILE A 157 16.92 0.04 -25.59
N ALA A 158 16.91 0.78 -26.69
CA ALA A 158 17.75 0.49 -27.84
C ALA A 158 19.24 0.69 -27.51
N LYS A 159 20.11 0.09 -28.31
CA LYS A 159 21.56 0.32 -28.18
C LYS A 159 21.87 1.80 -28.45
N PRO A 160 22.40 2.55 -27.47
CA PRO A 160 22.61 3.98 -27.64
C PRO A 160 23.79 4.25 -28.58
N ALA A 161 23.70 5.31 -29.37
CA ALA A 161 24.78 5.76 -30.25
C ALA A 161 25.95 6.40 -29.46
N SER A 162 25.66 6.97 -28.30
CA SER A 162 26.64 7.58 -27.40
C SER A 162 26.29 7.29 -25.94
N LEU A 163 27.31 7.17 -25.10
CA LEU A 163 27.16 7.04 -23.65
C LEU A 163 27.20 8.39 -22.93
N LEU A 164 27.32 9.49 -23.69
CA LEU A 164 27.23 10.84 -23.14
C LEU A 164 25.76 11.17 -22.85
N ALA A 165 25.48 11.50 -21.59
CA ALA A 165 24.15 11.84 -21.14
C ALA A 165 24.03 13.34 -20.79
N PRO A 166 22.92 14.01 -21.16
CA PRO A 166 22.67 15.40 -20.80
C PRO A 166 22.68 15.64 -19.28
N ALA A 167 22.72 16.91 -18.87
CA ALA A 167 22.52 17.30 -17.49
C ALA A 167 21.07 17.01 -17.05
N LEU A 168 20.88 16.77 -15.75
CA LEU A 168 19.54 16.56 -15.19
C LEU A 168 18.69 17.83 -15.34
N LYS A 169 17.39 17.64 -15.59
CA LYS A 169 16.43 18.74 -15.70
C LYS A 169 16.12 19.29 -14.31
N SER A 170 16.46 20.56 -14.07
CA SER A 170 16.20 21.27 -12.81
C SER A 170 14.90 22.09 -12.81
N SER A 171 14.19 22.17 -13.93
CA SER A 171 12.88 22.78 -14.05
C SER A 171 11.80 21.71 -14.20
N ILE A 172 10.65 21.91 -13.54
CA ILE A 172 9.51 21.01 -13.64
C ILE A 172 8.58 21.50 -14.73
N VAL A 173 8.27 20.60 -15.65
CA VAL A 173 7.09 20.71 -16.49
C VAL A 173 6.15 19.57 -16.08
N TRP A 174 5.14 19.90 -15.27
CA TRP A 174 4.30 18.95 -14.55
C TRP A 174 3.56 17.93 -15.44
N TYR A 175 3.40 18.25 -16.73
CA TYR A 175 2.76 17.42 -17.75
C TYR A 175 3.75 16.63 -18.62
N THR A 176 5.05 16.65 -18.32
CA THR A 176 6.03 15.87 -19.10
C THR A 176 6.11 14.42 -18.63
N THR A 177 5.90 13.49 -19.57
CA THR A 177 6.13 12.07 -19.36
C THR A 177 7.55 11.71 -19.81
N LEU A 178 8.37 11.15 -18.90
CA LEU A 178 9.71 10.68 -19.21
C LEU A 178 9.63 9.30 -19.87
N ARG A 179 9.60 9.25 -21.21
CA ARG A 179 9.28 8.03 -21.99
C ARG A 179 10.31 7.68 -23.06
N ASN A 180 11.30 8.53 -23.29
CA ASN A 180 12.30 8.33 -24.34
C ASN A 180 13.54 7.62 -23.80
N ASP A 181 14.22 6.85 -24.65
CA ASP A 181 15.46 6.14 -24.28
C ASP A 181 16.52 7.11 -23.74
N ASP A 182 16.57 8.36 -24.25
CA ASP A 182 17.45 9.42 -23.75
C ASP A 182 17.13 9.86 -22.31
N ASP A 183 15.85 9.85 -21.91
CA ASP A 183 15.45 10.13 -20.52
C ASP A 183 15.95 9.01 -19.60
N PHE A 184 15.72 7.76 -20.00
CA PHE A 184 16.19 6.59 -19.26
C PHE A 184 17.72 6.57 -19.11
N MET A 185 18.43 6.77 -20.23
CA MET A 185 19.89 6.85 -20.28
C MET A 185 20.42 7.97 -19.39
N ARG A 186 19.79 9.15 -19.45
CA ARG A 186 20.17 10.29 -18.61
C ARG A 186 20.07 9.96 -17.14
N LEU A 187 18.94 9.41 -16.69
CA LEU A 187 18.74 9.04 -15.30
C LEU A 187 19.70 7.93 -14.85
N LEU A 188 19.95 6.93 -15.70
CA LEU A 188 20.84 5.83 -15.38
C LEU A 188 22.31 6.29 -15.23
N VAL A 189 22.83 7.06 -16.19
CA VAL A 189 24.21 7.59 -16.15
C VAL A 189 24.40 8.57 -14.99
N ARG A 190 23.39 9.39 -14.69
CA ARG A 190 23.40 10.35 -13.57
C ARG A 190 23.05 9.70 -12.22
N SER A 191 22.90 8.37 -12.17
CA SER A 191 22.63 7.59 -10.95
C SER A 191 21.34 7.98 -10.23
N VAL A 192 20.31 8.42 -10.96
CA VAL A 192 18.97 8.64 -10.42
C VAL A 192 18.29 7.29 -10.22
N GLU A 193 17.79 7.05 -9.01
CA GLU A 193 17.27 5.74 -8.59
C GLU A 193 16.03 5.27 -9.35
N ASP A 194 15.30 6.18 -9.99
CA ASP A 194 14.16 5.86 -10.82
C ASP A 194 14.50 4.88 -11.96
N ALA A 195 15.56 5.17 -12.72
CA ALA A 195 16.06 4.26 -13.76
C ALA A 195 16.58 2.94 -13.18
N HIS A 196 17.17 2.97 -11.98
CA HIS A 196 17.60 1.74 -11.30
C HIS A 196 16.41 0.84 -10.96
N VAL A 197 15.28 1.41 -10.52
CA VAL A 197 14.08 0.64 -10.20
C VAL A 197 13.46 0.05 -11.44
N VAL A 198 13.31 0.83 -12.52
CA VAL A 198 12.76 0.31 -13.79
C VAL A 198 13.64 -0.81 -14.35
N LEU A 199 14.97 -0.65 -14.36
CA LEU A 199 15.87 -1.71 -14.79
C LEU A 199 15.82 -2.93 -13.86
N MET A 200 15.76 -2.71 -12.54
CA MET A 200 15.60 -3.80 -11.58
C MET A 200 14.34 -4.60 -11.88
N LEU A 201 13.18 -3.96 -12.05
CA LEU A 201 11.92 -4.65 -12.39
C LEU A 201 12.03 -5.43 -13.70
N ALA A 202 12.70 -4.87 -14.72
CA ALA A 202 12.96 -5.56 -15.98
C ALA A 202 13.81 -6.83 -15.79
N LEU A 203 14.65 -6.93 -14.76
CA LEU A 203 15.50 -8.10 -14.53
C LEU A 203 14.85 -9.18 -13.65
N LEU A 204 13.64 -8.95 -13.12
CA LEU A 204 12.97 -9.86 -12.17
C LEU A 204 11.79 -10.62 -12.78
N PRO A 205 12.02 -11.73 -13.53
CA PRO A 205 10.95 -12.44 -14.25
C PRO A 205 9.96 -13.18 -13.34
N ASN A 206 10.33 -13.43 -12.07
CA ASN A 206 9.56 -14.24 -11.12
C ASN A 206 8.95 -13.44 -9.96
N LEU A 207 8.90 -12.12 -10.09
CA LEU A 207 8.33 -11.23 -9.08
C LEU A 207 6.83 -11.52 -8.88
N LYS A 208 6.43 -11.77 -7.63
CA LYS A 208 5.04 -12.05 -7.22
C LYS A 208 4.45 -10.95 -6.34
N ASP A 209 5.28 -10.31 -5.53
CA ASP A 209 4.88 -9.26 -4.59
C ASP A 209 5.81 -8.05 -4.73
N PHE A 210 5.23 -6.88 -4.98
CA PHE A 210 5.95 -5.63 -5.12
C PHE A 210 5.30 -4.54 -4.27
N PHE A 211 6.10 -3.93 -3.40
CA PHE A 211 5.70 -2.80 -2.57
C PHE A 211 6.67 -1.63 -2.74
N VAL A 212 6.11 -0.44 -2.97
CA VAL A 212 6.82 0.84 -2.98
C VAL A 212 6.21 1.75 -1.92
N ASP A 213 7.05 2.26 -1.01
CA ASP A 213 6.63 3.16 0.07
C ASP A 213 7.14 4.59 -0.13
N GLY A 214 6.31 5.47 -0.71
CA GLY A 214 6.60 6.91 -0.83
C GLY A 214 7.11 7.34 -2.20
N LEU A 215 6.33 7.16 -3.26
CA LEU A 215 6.66 7.68 -4.59
C LEU A 215 6.76 9.21 -4.59
N SER A 216 7.73 9.74 -5.34
CA SER A 216 7.87 11.18 -5.58
C SER A 216 6.58 11.77 -6.16
N PRO A 217 6.17 12.99 -5.74
CA PRO A 217 5.03 13.70 -6.33
C PRO A 217 5.35 14.29 -7.73
N PHE A 218 6.63 14.31 -8.11
CA PHE A 218 7.10 14.79 -9.42
C PHE A 218 7.17 13.68 -10.46
N PRO A 219 7.20 14.02 -11.77
CA PRO A 219 7.24 13.03 -12.86
C PRO A 219 8.38 12.03 -12.72
N LEU A 220 8.05 10.76 -13.00
CA LEU A 220 8.96 9.62 -13.06
C LEU A 220 8.97 9.03 -14.47
N LEU A 221 9.89 8.09 -14.73
CA LEU A 221 9.91 7.29 -15.95
C LEU A 221 8.56 6.59 -16.15
N ASP A 222 8.10 6.56 -17.40
CA ASP A 222 6.92 5.78 -17.76
C ASP A 222 7.26 4.29 -17.76
N TRP A 223 6.96 3.62 -16.64
CA TRP A 223 7.27 2.21 -16.44
C TRP A 223 6.67 1.34 -17.54
N TYR A 224 5.49 1.67 -18.06
CA TYR A 224 4.87 0.89 -19.13
C TYR A 224 5.70 0.92 -20.41
N THR A 225 6.08 2.11 -20.89
CA THR A 225 6.86 2.24 -22.13
C THR A 225 8.15 1.44 -22.09
N PHE A 226 8.88 1.46 -20.97
CA PHE A 226 10.16 0.76 -20.84
C PHE A 226 10.02 -0.73 -20.57
N LEU A 227 9.11 -1.12 -19.66
CA LEU A 227 8.96 -2.52 -19.28
C LEU A 227 8.25 -3.33 -20.36
N SER A 228 7.31 -2.75 -21.12
CA SER A 228 6.58 -3.46 -22.18
C SER A 228 7.49 -3.93 -23.33
N ARG A 229 8.61 -3.25 -23.55
CA ARG A 229 9.66 -3.63 -24.52
C ARG A 229 10.57 -4.73 -23.99
N SER A 230 10.56 -5.00 -22.68
CA SER A 230 11.49 -5.91 -22.03
C SER A 230 11.29 -7.37 -22.48
N THR A 231 12.38 -8.02 -22.88
CA THR A 231 12.40 -9.42 -23.34
C THR A 231 12.16 -10.42 -22.21
N THR A 232 12.37 -9.99 -20.97
CA THR A 232 12.18 -10.82 -19.77
C THR A 232 10.71 -10.98 -19.36
N MET A 233 9.79 -10.27 -20.03
CA MET A 233 8.35 -10.25 -19.72
C MET A 233 8.09 -9.97 -18.22
N PRO A 234 8.59 -8.84 -17.68
CA PRO A 234 8.52 -8.54 -16.26
C PRO A 234 7.06 -8.37 -15.82
N LEU A 235 6.83 -8.53 -14.51
CA LEU A 235 5.52 -8.32 -13.86
C LEU A 235 4.40 -9.31 -14.27
N ARG A 236 4.60 -10.18 -15.27
CA ARG A 236 3.58 -11.18 -15.66
C ARG A 236 3.16 -12.12 -14.53
N ARG A 237 4.07 -12.41 -13.60
CA ARG A 237 3.82 -13.28 -12.42
C ARG A 237 3.38 -12.51 -11.17
N LEU A 238 3.28 -11.18 -11.26
CA LEU A 238 2.93 -10.33 -10.13
C LEU A 238 1.47 -10.60 -9.73
N SER A 239 1.27 -10.97 -8.47
CA SER A 239 -0.04 -11.23 -7.88
C SER A 239 -0.44 -10.19 -6.84
N TRP A 240 0.52 -9.51 -6.23
CA TRP A 240 0.26 -8.46 -5.25
C TRP A 240 1.08 -7.22 -5.57
N PHE A 241 0.39 -6.11 -5.85
CA PHE A 241 1.00 -4.82 -6.06
C PHE A 241 0.51 -3.83 -5.01
N ARG A 242 1.46 -3.16 -4.37
CA ARG A 242 1.21 -2.14 -3.35
C ARG A 242 2.06 -0.92 -3.64
N ILE A 243 1.46 0.25 -3.56
CA ILE A 243 2.16 1.49 -3.87
C ILE A 243 1.62 2.62 -2.99
N ARG A 244 2.52 3.36 -2.36
CA ARG A 244 2.19 4.57 -1.61
C ARG A 244 2.83 5.77 -2.29
N GLY A 245 2.05 6.82 -2.50
CA GLY A 245 2.50 8.08 -3.05
C GLY A 245 3.08 9.00 -2.00
N SER A 246 3.14 10.29 -2.33
CA SER A 246 3.62 11.34 -1.42
C SER A 246 2.69 12.55 -1.31
N ILE A 247 1.39 12.38 -1.59
CA ILE A 247 0.44 13.49 -1.43
C ILE A 247 0.28 13.77 0.06
N ASN A 248 0.50 15.02 0.47
CA ASN A 248 0.34 15.43 1.87
C ASN A 248 -0.30 16.81 2.05
N THR A 249 -0.50 17.62 1.01
CA THR A 249 -1.16 18.93 1.14
C THR A 249 -1.96 19.34 -0.11
N MET A 250 -3.03 20.10 0.10
CA MET A 250 -3.82 20.80 -0.94
C MET A 250 -2.99 21.80 -1.80
N SER A 251 -1.78 22.15 -1.35
CA SER A 251 -0.93 23.17 -1.95
C SER A 251 0.15 22.65 -2.90
N GLU A 252 0.44 21.35 -2.91
CA GLU A 252 1.38 20.75 -3.86
C GLU A 252 0.61 20.29 -5.12
N PRO A 253 1.01 20.69 -6.34
CA PRO A 253 0.37 20.20 -7.56
C PRO A 253 0.60 18.70 -7.68
N VAL A 254 -0.48 17.94 -7.68
CA VAL A 254 -0.43 16.50 -7.74
C VAL A 254 -0.34 16.04 -9.19
N VAL A 255 0.81 15.49 -9.61
CA VAL A 255 0.90 14.79 -10.89
C VAL A 255 0.05 13.53 -10.81
N LYS A 256 -0.96 13.44 -11.66
CA LYS A 256 -1.71 12.22 -11.84
C LYS A 256 -0.79 11.13 -12.39
N SER A 257 -0.60 10.08 -11.61
CA SER A 257 0.20 8.94 -12.02
C SER A 257 -0.57 8.14 -13.08
N SER A 258 0.05 7.96 -14.26
CA SER A 258 -0.39 6.94 -15.21
C SER A 258 -0.13 5.57 -14.59
N LEU A 259 -1.19 4.80 -14.34
CA LEU A 259 -1.08 3.42 -13.87
C LEU A 259 -1.05 2.41 -15.02
N GLN A 260 -0.61 2.84 -16.21
CA GLN A 260 -0.57 1.99 -17.40
C GLN A 260 0.29 0.73 -17.22
N VAL A 261 1.23 0.74 -16.28
CA VAL A 261 2.02 -0.46 -15.91
C VAL A 261 1.14 -1.65 -15.45
N LEU A 262 -0.08 -1.39 -14.98
CA LEU A 262 -1.04 -2.45 -14.63
C LEU A 262 -1.42 -3.32 -15.84
N ASP A 263 -1.30 -2.81 -17.07
CA ASP A 263 -1.52 -3.58 -18.30
C ASP A 263 -0.55 -4.76 -18.45
N MET A 264 0.56 -4.73 -17.72
CA MET A 264 1.58 -5.78 -17.73
C MET A 264 1.36 -6.87 -16.68
N MET A 265 0.28 -6.80 -15.90
CA MET A 265 0.06 -7.64 -14.73
C MET A 265 -1.17 -8.55 -14.88
N PRO A 266 -1.21 -9.50 -15.84
CA PRO A 266 -2.37 -10.35 -16.11
C PRO A 266 -2.74 -11.32 -14.97
N ASN A 267 -1.85 -11.51 -13.98
CA ASN A 267 -2.08 -12.38 -12.83
C ASN A 267 -2.31 -11.61 -11.52
N LEU A 268 -2.54 -10.30 -11.59
CA LEU A 268 -2.73 -9.46 -10.41
C LEU A 268 -4.00 -9.89 -9.64
N GLN A 269 -3.84 -10.17 -8.35
CA GLN A 269 -4.92 -10.57 -7.44
C GLN A 269 -5.22 -9.52 -6.38
N LYS A 270 -4.21 -8.77 -5.95
CA LYS A 270 -4.32 -7.77 -4.89
C LYS A 270 -3.68 -6.46 -5.33
N LEU A 271 -4.43 -5.37 -5.20
CA LEU A 271 -4.00 -4.03 -5.56
C LEU A 271 -4.27 -3.07 -4.41
N HIS A 272 -3.23 -2.57 -3.74
CA HIS A 272 -3.42 -1.55 -2.73
C HIS A 272 -2.67 -0.27 -3.12
N MET A 273 -3.36 0.85 -3.02
CA MET A 273 -2.80 2.17 -3.29
C MET A 273 -3.12 3.11 -2.15
N PHE A 274 -2.14 3.94 -1.82
CA PHE A 274 -2.18 4.83 -0.67
C PHE A 274 -1.66 6.21 -1.06
N GLU A 275 -2.33 7.30 -0.68
CA GLU A 275 -1.77 8.68 -0.78
C GLU A 275 -1.36 9.09 -2.21
N MET A 276 -2.23 8.79 -3.20
CA MET A 276 -1.96 8.97 -4.64
C MET A 276 -3.14 9.56 -5.40
N ALA A 277 -2.86 10.39 -6.40
CA ALA A 277 -3.84 10.79 -7.41
C ALA A 277 -3.56 10.05 -8.70
N ILE A 278 -4.63 9.47 -9.22
CA ILE A 278 -4.62 8.49 -10.27
C ILE A 278 -5.53 9.04 -11.37
N GLY A 279 -4.91 9.37 -12.50
CA GLY A 279 -5.63 9.83 -13.68
C GLY A 279 -6.23 8.66 -14.47
N ASP A 280 -7.08 9.00 -15.44
CA ASP A 280 -7.44 8.02 -16.45
C ASP A 280 -6.22 7.66 -17.31
N HIS A 281 -6.23 6.46 -17.88
CA HIS A 281 -5.35 6.11 -18.97
C HIS A 281 -6.05 5.21 -19.99
N THR A 282 -5.56 5.24 -21.21
CA THR A 282 -5.94 4.30 -22.26
C THR A 282 -5.30 2.95 -21.96
N LEU A 283 -6.02 2.06 -21.25
CA LEU A 283 -5.64 0.66 -21.16
C LEU A 283 -5.47 0.10 -22.58
N ALA A 284 -4.51 -0.79 -22.79
CA ALA A 284 -4.20 -1.37 -24.11
C ALA A 284 -5.42 -2.04 -24.79
N SER A 285 -6.41 -2.49 -24.01
CA SER A 285 -7.67 -3.09 -24.48
C SER A 285 -8.84 -2.11 -24.62
N HIS A 286 -8.64 -0.83 -24.31
CA HIS A 286 -9.63 0.25 -24.22
C HIS A 286 -10.82 0.03 -23.26
N ARG A 287 -11.03 -1.17 -22.70
CA ARG A 287 -12.24 -1.49 -21.92
C ARG A 287 -11.98 -1.98 -20.50
N THR A 288 -10.98 -2.83 -20.27
CA THR A 288 -10.80 -3.49 -18.96
C THR A 288 -9.36 -3.86 -18.65
N LEU A 289 -9.03 -3.96 -17.37
CA LEU A 289 -7.74 -4.46 -16.91
C LEU A 289 -7.44 -5.87 -17.49
N PRO A 290 -6.17 -6.19 -17.86
CA PRO A 290 -5.82 -7.52 -18.34
C PRO A 290 -6.01 -8.65 -17.32
N SER A 291 -5.89 -8.36 -16.02
CA SER A 291 -6.21 -9.35 -14.98
C SER A 291 -7.71 -9.45 -14.77
N ARG A 292 -8.24 -10.68 -14.75
CA ARG A 292 -9.59 -11.04 -14.29
C ARG A 292 -9.58 -11.79 -12.96
N LYS A 293 -8.45 -11.70 -12.24
CA LYS A 293 -8.19 -12.44 -11.00
C LYS A 293 -8.13 -11.53 -9.78
N LEU A 294 -8.48 -10.25 -9.92
CA LEU A 294 -8.49 -9.34 -8.79
C LEU A 294 -9.50 -9.82 -7.76
N LYS A 295 -9.05 -9.88 -6.51
CA LYS A 295 -9.82 -10.28 -5.33
C LYS A 295 -9.88 -9.19 -4.29
N THR A 296 -8.80 -8.41 -4.16
CA THR A 296 -8.67 -7.36 -3.15
C THR A 296 -8.23 -6.07 -3.81
N ILE A 297 -9.01 -5.01 -3.62
CA ILE A 297 -8.65 -3.66 -4.04
C ILE A 297 -8.81 -2.71 -2.85
N VAL A 298 -7.77 -1.95 -2.54
CA VAL A 298 -7.80 -0.99 -1.44
C VAL A 298 -7.19 0.33 -1.91
N PHE A 299 -8.00 1.38 -1.84
CA PHE A 299 -7.59 2.77 -2.04
C PHE A 299 -7.76 3.51 -0.72
N ARG A 300 -6.68 4.09 -0.20
CA ARG A 300 -6.75 4.98 0.98
C ARG A 300 -6.02 6.27 0.71
N HIS A 301 -6.64 7.38 1.06
CA HIS A 301 -6.12 8.70 0.79
C HIS A 301 -5.78 8.87 -0.71
N CYS A 302 -6.60 8.29 -1.58
CA CYS A 302 -6.40 8.30 -3.03
C CYS A 302 -7.50 9.08 -3.76
N GLY A 303 -7.11 9.81 -4.80
CA GLY A 303 -8.02 10.42 -5.77
C GLY A 303 -7.98 9.66 -7.08
N VAL A 304 -9.06 8.96 -7.41
CA VAL A 304 -9.09 8.05 -8.57
C VAL A 304 -10.09 8.56 -9.60
N ASP A 305 -9.65 8.73 -10.86
CA ASP A 305 -10.55 9.04 -11.98
C ASP A 305 -11.62 7.94 -12.14
N ILE A 306 -12.88 8.34 -12.29
CA ILE A 306 -14.01 7.41 -12.36
C ILE A 306 -13.91 6.44 -13.53
N ARG A 307 -13.41 6.88 -14.69
CA ARG A 307 -13.26 6.01 -15.87
C ARG A 307 -12.24 4.93 -15.59
N PHE A 308 -11.16 5.26 -14.89
CA PHE A 308 -10.17 4.29 -14.46
C PHE A 308 -10.76 3.31 -13.44
N LEU A 309 -11.48 3.80 -12.44
CA LEU A 309 -12.13 2.94 -11.44
C LEU A 309 -13.11 1.95 -12.09
N ARG A 310 -13.95 2.42 -13.02
CA ARG A 310 -14.87 1.56 -13.78
C ARG A 310 -14.11 0.48 -14.55
N LYS A 311 -13.06 0.84 -15.29
CA LYS A 311 -12.22 -0.12 -16.04
C LYS A 311 -11.55 -1.16 -15.15
N LEU A 312 -11.20 -0.78 -13.92
CA LEU A 312 -10.54 -1.67 -12.95
C LEU A 312 -11.53 -2.68 -12.35
N LEU A 313 -12.74 -2.24 -12.01
CA LEU A 313 -13.76 -3.02 -11.34
C LEU A 313 -14.61 -3.88 -12.29
N ASP A 314 -14.76 -3.45 -13.55
CA ASP A 314 -15.63 -4.12 -14.52
C ASP A 314 -15.30 -5.62 -14.67
N GLY A 315 -16.31 -6.46 -14.48
CA GLY A 315 -16.23 -7.92 -14.58
C GLY A 315 -15.34 -8.61 -13.54
N GLN A 316 -14.92 -7.94 -12.46
CA GLN A 316 -14.15 -8.57 -11.37
C GLN A 316 -15.07 -9.25 -10.35
N GLN A 317 -14.55 -10.33 -9.75
CA GLN A 317 -15.16 -11.02 -8.61
C GLN A 317 -14.35 -10.75 -7.35
N LEU A 318 -14.53 -9.57 -6.78
CA LEU A 318 -13.82 -9.12 -5.59
C LEU A 318 -14.38 -9.81 -4.33
N HIS A 319 -13.48 -10.06 -3.39
CA HIS A 319 -13.79 -10.42 -2.00
C HIS A 319 -13.68 -9.19 -1.09
N ASP A 320 -12.69 -8.33 -1.34
CA ASP A 320 -12.45 -7.13 -0.55
C ASP A 320 -12.39 -5.89 -1.46
N PHE A 321 -13.19 -4.88 -1.13
CA PHE A 321 -13.09 -3.57 -1.76
C PHE A 321 -13.03 -2.46 -0.69
N GLY A 322 -12.06 -1.56 -0.84
CA GLY A 322 -11.93 -0.39 0.01
C GLY A 322 -11.65 0.88 -0.77
N TYR A 323 -12.42 1.94 -0.50
CA TYR A 323 -12.25 3.26 -1.06
C TYR A 323 -12.44 4.33 0.03
N VAL A 324 -11.33 4.91 0.48
CA VAL A 324 -11.27 5.92 1.55
C VAL A 324 -10.56 7.17 1.03
N PRO A 325 -11.25 8.14 0.39
CA PRO A 325 -10.66 9.42 -0.01
C PRO A 325 -10.36 10.31 1.22
N ASP A 326 -9.26 11.09 1.21
CA ASP A 326 -8.88 11.89 2.40
C ASP A 326 -9.56 13.25 2.45
N CYS A 327 -9.58 14.02 1.37
CA CYS A 327 -10.41 15.23 1.29
C CYS A 327 -10.40 15.75 -0.15
N ILE A 328 -11.60 16.03 -0.66
CA ILE A 328 -11.89 16.70 -1.93
C ILE A 328 -11.21 16.05 -3.15
N HIS A 329 -11.88 15.05 -3.70
CA HIS A 329 -11.63 14.61 -5.06
C HIS A 329 -12.86 14.91 -5.91
N SER A 330 -12.72 15.93 -6.75
CA SER A 330 -13.60 16.21 -7.86
C SER A 330 -13.22 15.32 -9.05
N ASP A 331 -14.22 14.74 -9.70
CA ASP A 331 -14.15 14.29 -11.09
C ASP A 331 -13.70 15.49 -11.94
N GLU A 332 -12.67 15.29 -12.77
CA GLU A 332 -12.09 16.38 -13.57
C GLU A 332 -13.00 16.86 -14.69
N ILE A 333 -13.90 16.00 -15.17
CA ILE A 333 -14.80 16.33 -16.28
C ILE A 333 -15.99 17.11 -15.76
N THR A 334 -16.51 16.72 -14.60
CA THR A 334 -17.74 17.30 -14.03
C THR A 334 -17.46 18.30 -12.91
N GLY A 335 -16.25 18.34 -12.35
CA GLY A 335 -15.92 19.07 -11.13
C GLY A 335 -16.59 18.51 -9.87
N GLY A 336 -17.38 17.43 -9.99
CA GLY A 336 -18.25 16.90 -8.94
C GLY A 336 -17.63 15.73 -8.18
N TYR A 337 -18.17 15.41 -7.00
CA TYR A 337 -17.73 14.26 -6.22
C TYR A 337 -18.18 12.94 -6.87
N LEU A 338 -17.41 11.85 -6.66
CA LEU A 338 -17.83 10.50 -7.06
C LEU A 338 -19.13 10.11 -6.35
N SER A 339 -20.15 9.73 -7.13
CA SER A 339 -21.39 9.22 -6.57
C SER A 339 -21.21 7.82 -5.98
N LEU A 340 -22.15 7.38 -5.14
CA LEU A 340 -22.11 6.01 -4.64
C LEU A 340 -22.34 4.99 -5.76
N ASN A 341 -23.25 5.31 -6.68
CA ASN A 341 -23.61 4.45 -7.80
C ASN A 341 -22.45 4.24 -8.77
N ASP A 342 -21.58 5.24 -8.91
CA ASP A 342 -20.35 5.16 -9.70
C ASP A 342 -19.39 4.04 -9.24
N ILE A 343 -19.46 3.69 -7.94
CA ILE A 343 -18.66 2.63 -7.32
C ILE A 343 -19.45 1.31 -7.27
N LEU A 344 -20.71 1.36 -6.83
CA LEU A 344 -21.53 0.16 -6.63
C LEU A 344 -21.93 -0.52 -7.94
N MET A 345 -22.17 0.24 -9.02
CA MET A 345 -22.55 -0.33 -10.31
C MET A 345 -21.48 -1.27 -10.88
N PRO A 346 -20.18 -0.88 -10.97
CA PRO A 346 -19.12 -1.79 -11.38
C PRO A 346 -18.95 -3.01 -10.44
N LEU A 347 -19.24 -2.85 -9.14
CA LEU A 347 -19.17 -3.95 -8.16
C LEU A 347 -20.31 -4.96 -8.28
N ALA A 348 -21.29 -4.75 -9.17
CA ALA A 348 -22.39 -5.68 -9.36
C ALA A 348 -21.94 -7.11 -9.74
N SER A 349 -20.79 -7.26 -10.38
CA SER A 349 -20.19 -8.57 -10.70
C SER A 349 -19.68 -9.32 -9.47
N SER A 350 -19.51 -8.63 -8.33
CA SER A 350 -19.01 -9.17 -7.07
C SER A 350 -20.11 -9.45 -6.03
N LYS A 351 -21.40 -9.38 -6.40
CA LYS A 351 -22.54 -9.58 -5.48
C LYS A 351 -22.48 -10.88 -4.66
N THR A 352 -21.96 -11.95 -5.25
CA THR A 352 -21.90 -13.29 -4.64
C THR A 352 -20.54 -13.61 -4.02
N THR A 353 -19.57 -12.69 -4.10
CA THR A 353 -18.18 -12.90 -3.65
C THR A 353 -17.69 -11.87 -2.65
N LEU A 354 -18.25 -10.65 -2.66
CA LEU A 354 -17.78 -9.55 -1.82
C LEU A 354 -18.11 -9.84 -0.34
N GLU A 355 -17.05 -9.94 0.47
CA GLU A 355 -17.07 -10.23 1.89
C GLU A 355 -16.83 -8.96 2.72
N LYS A 356 -16.01 -8.04 2.22
CA LYS A 356 -15.66 -6.79 2.90
C LYS A 356 -15.80 -5.58 1.99
N LEU A 357 -16.49 -4.56 2.51
CA LEU A 357 -16.71 -3.28 1.85
C LEU A 357 -16.34 -2.11 2.77
N VAL A 358 -15.42 -1.28 2.31
CA VAL A 358 -15.04 -0.03 2.98
C VAL A 358 -15.29 1.12 2.01
N MET A 359 -16.17 2.05 2.33
CA MET A 359 -16.51 3.16 1.43
C MET A 359 -16.78 4.44 2.19
N PHE A 360 -16.14 5.53 1.77
CA PHE A 360 -16.36 6.87 2.30
C PHE A 360 -16.83 7.80 1.17
N PRO A 361 -18.08 7.64 0.70
CA PRO A 361 -18.63 8.51 -0.33
C PRO A 361 -18.83 9.93 0.20
N TRP A 362 -18.72 10.91 -0.69
CA TRP A 362 -18.97 12.32 -0.37
C TRP A 362 -20.41 12.76 -0.63
N THR A 363 -21.24 11.92 -1.28
CA THR A 363 -22.65 12.21 -1.60
C THR A 363 -23.62 11.39 -0.72
N PRO A 364 -24.29 12.00 0.27
CA PRO A 364 -25.11 11.27 1.26
C PRO A 364 -26.52 10.86 0.79
N ASN A 365 -26.91 11.09 -0.47
CA ASN A 365 -28.31 10.98 -0.92
C ASN A 365 -28.55 9.94 -2.03
N ASP A 366 -27.55 9.12 -2.37
CA ASP A 366 -27.71 8.10 -3.39
C ASP A 366 -28.26 6.80 -2.77
N PRO A 367 -29.31 6.18 -3.35
CA PRO A 367 -29.80 4.91 -2.86
C PRO A 367 -28.71 3.84 -2.99
N SER A 368 -28.37 3.19 -1.88
CA SER A 368 -27.51 2.01 -1.91
C SER A 368 -28.35 0.74 -2.09
N PHE A 369 -27.77 -0.25 -2.77
CA PHE A 369 -28.33 -1.59 -2.91
C PHE A 369 -27.46 -2.64 -2.21
N LEU A 370 -26.90 -2.30 -1.05
CA LEU A 370 -25.99 -3.16 -0.31
C LEU A 370 -26.60 -4.50 0.11
N SER A 371 -27.92 -4.55 0.32
CA SER A 371 -28.66 -5.80 0.58
C SER A 371 -28.54 -6.85 -0.54
N LYS A 372 -28.13 -6.45 -1.76
CA LYS A 372 -27.90 -7.37 -2.89
C LYS A 372 -26.57 -8.12 -2.81
N PHE A 373 -25.70 -7.81 -1.85
CA PHE A 373 -24.42 -8.51 -1.67
C PHE A 373 -24.61 -9.66 -0.67
N GLU A 374 -24.70 -10.87 -1.21
CA GLU A 374 -25.11 -12.07 -0.46
C GLU A 374 -24.11 -12.48 0.63
N LYS A 375 -22.82 -12.18 0.43
CA LYS A 375 -21.73 -12.58 1.34
C LYS A 375 -21.12 -11.42 2.12
N LEU A 376 -21.73 -10.23 2.11
CA LEU A 376 -21.12 -9.06 2.75
C LEU A 376 -21.15 -9.21 4.27
N GLU A 377 -19.99 -9.50 4.86
CA GLU A 377 -19.82 -9.74 6.29
C GLU A 377 -19.30 -8.50 7.03
N GLU A 378 -18.48 -7.67 6.38
CA GLU A 378 -17.87 -6.49 6.99
C GLU A 378 -18.16 -5.22 6.17
N LEU A 379 -18.73 -4.21 6.83
CA LEU A 379 -19.04 -2.90 6.25
C LEU A 379 -18.40 -1.77 7.08
N GLU A 380 -17.62 -0.91 6.44
CA GLU A 380 -17.05 0.31 7.05
C GLU A 380 -17.44 1.55 6.24
N ILE A 381 -18.17 2.48 6.87
CA ILE A 381 -18.80 3.63 6.20
C ILE A 381 -18.90 4.87 7.12
N PRO A 382 -18.99 6.10 6.58
CA PRO A 382 -19.36 7.28 7.34
C PRO A 382 -20.90 7.37 7.57
N GLN A 383 -21.37 8.06 8.62
CA GLN A 383 -22.78 8.46 8.79
C GLN A 383 -22.96 9.94 8.36
N PRO A 384 -24.01 10.31 7.60
CA PRO A 384 -25.12 9.46 7.13
C PRO A 384 -24.78 8.57 5.92
N GLY A 385 -23.62 8.78 5.28
CA GLY A 385 -23.03 7.98 4.20
C GLY A 385 -23.91 6.95 3.49
N VAL A 386 -23.47 5.69 3.44
CA VAL A 386 -24.13 4.63 2.64
C VAL A 386 -25.47 4.17 3.25
N LEU A 387 -25.74 4.52 4.50
CA LEU A 387 -27.03 4.22 5.13
C LEU A 387 -28.16 5.09 4.57
N ASN A 388 -27.84 6.19 3.87
CA ASN A 388 -28.82 7.08 3.23
C ASN A 388 -29.95 7.50 4.19
N ILE A 389 -29.62 7.72 5.47
CA ILE A 389 -30.57 8.19 6.49
C ILE A 389 -30.52 9.72 6.47
N PRO A 390 -31.62 10.42 6.10
CA PRO A 390 -31.66 11.88 6.11
C PRO A 390 -31.28 12.42 7.48
N GLY A 391 -30.43 13.44 7.57
CA GLY A 391 -29.87 13.90 8.85
C GLY A 391 -30.89 14.45 9.86
N ASP A 392 -32.08 14.80 9.38
CA ASP A 392 -33.24 15.28 10.13
C ASP A 392 -34.26 14.18 10.46
N GLU A 393 -34.08 12.96 9.95
CA GLU A 393 -34.97 11.84 10.24
C GLU A 393 -34.78 11.36 11.69
N LEU A 394 -35.89 11.32 12.43
CA LEU A 394 -35.94 10.94 13.85
C LEU A 394 -37.04 9.92 14.14
N ASP A 395 -37.82 9.49 13.15
CA ASP A 395 -38.80 8.42 13.30
C ASP A 395 -38.07 7.05 13.38
N PRO A 396 -38.18 6.34 14.52
CA PRO A 396 -37.53 5.03 14.68
C PRO A 396 -37.98 3.99 13.65
N GLU A 397 -39.23 4.00 13.20
CA GLU A 397 -39.75 3.02 12.25
C GLU A 397 -39.27 3.30 10.82
N VAL A 398 -39.13 4.58 10.46
CA VAL A 398 -38.52 4.98 9.18
C VAL A 398 -37.03 4.59 9.17
N ILE A 399 -36.30 4.91 10.25
CA ILE A 399 -34.89 4.52 10.39
C ILE A 399 -34.74 2.99 10.33
N LYS A 400 -35.59 2.24 11.03
CA LYS A 400 -35.60 0.77 10.98
C LYS A 400 -35.80 0.25 9.55
N THR A 401 -36.76 0.82 8.83
CA THR A 401 -37.03 0.46 7.42
C THR A 401 -35.81 0.74 6.54
N LEU A 402 -35.16 1.90 6.71
CA LEU A 402 -33.94 2.22 5.98
C LEU A 402 -32.82 1.23 6.32
N LEU A 403 -32.56 0.93 7.59
CA LEU A 403 -31.55 -0.05 7.99
C LEU A 403 -31.80 -1.44 7.37
N LEU A 404 -33.05 -1.91 7.33
CA LEU A 404 -33.43 -3.18 6.68
C LEU A 404 -33.10 -3.20 5.18
N THR A 405 -33.23 -2.07 4.49
CA THR A 405 -32.92 -1.98 3.06
C THR A 405 -31.42 -1.91 2.76
N GLN A 406 -30.65 -1.32 3.68
CA GLN A 406 -29.23 -0.99 3.48
C GLN A 406 -28.27 -2.02 4.07
N ILE A 407 -28.64 -2.71 5.15
CA ILE A 407 -27.77 -3.65 5.85
C ILE A 407 -28.13 -5.08 5.46
N PRO A 408 -27.24 -5.83 4.78
CA PRO A 408 -27.48 -7.25 4.53
C PRO A 408 -27.55 -8.07 5.83
N PRO A 409 -28.41 -9.10 5.90
CA PRO A 409 -28.57 -9.95 7.09
C PRO A 409 -27.33 -10.80 7.41
N THR A 410 -26.42 -10.97 6.44
CA THR A 410 -25.15 -11.68 6.60
C THR A 410 -24.07 -10.84 7.28
N MET A 411 -24.35 -9.57 7.59
CA MET A 411 -23.37 -8.68 8.20
C MET A 411 -22.98 -9.13 9.61
N ALA A 412 -21.71 -9.42 9.79
CA ALA A 412 -21.11 -9.80 11.06
C ALA A 412 -20.45 -8.61 11.77
N ARG A 413 -19.96 -7.63 11.01
CA ARG A 413 -19.14 -6.52 11.51
C ARG A 413 -19.54 -5.20 10.85
N LEU A 414 -19.97 -4.23 11.66
CA LEU A 414 -20.33 -2.89 11.21
C LEU A 414 -19.39 -1.87 11.82
N TYR A 415 -18.78 -1.03 10.98
CA TYR A 415 -17.97 0.09 11.42
C TYR A 415 -18.53 1.41 10.90
N LEU A 416 -19.06 2.21 11.81
CA LEU A 416 -19.55 3.56 11.54
C LEU A 416 -18.50 4.60 11.92
N ARG A 417 -18.11 5.44 10.96
CA ARG A 417 -17.17 6.56 11.13
C ARG A 417 -17.87 7.91 10.99
N CYS A 418 -17.16 8.99 11.33
CA CYS A 418 -17.66 10.36 11.19
C CYS A 418 -18.92 10.63 12.00
N LEU A 419 -19.10 9.94 13.12
CA LEU A 419 -20.32 10.06 13.92
C LEU A 419 -20.31 11.35 14.75
N SER A 420 -21.48 11.97 14.85
CA SER A 420 -21.82 12.95 15.88
C SER A 420 -22.69 12.29 16.94
N TYR A 421 -22.58 12.72 18.20
CA TYR A 421 -23.42 12.23 19.28
C TYR A 421 -24.78 12.96 19.30
N SER A 422 -25.62 12.67 18.30
CA SER A 422 -26.95 13.25 18.10
C SER A 422 -28.08 12.31 18.52
N GLN A 423 -29.31 12.83 18.62
CA GLN A 423 -30.50 12.01 18.87
C GLN A 423 -30.72 10.94 17.80
N GLN A 424 -30.48 11.27 16.53
CA GLN A 424 -30.55 10.30 15.44
C GLN A 424 -29.57 9.14 15.62
N THR A 425 -28.31 9.43 15.99
CA THR A 425 -27.31 8.38 16.23
C THR A 425 -27.78 7.44 17.34
N LYS A 426 -28.40 7.95 18.41
CA LYS A 426 -29.00 7.12 19.46
C LYS A 426 -30.07 6.19 18.90
N ILE A 427 -31.00 6.73 18.11
CA ILE A 427 -32.09 5.95 17.51
C ILE A 427 -31.53 4.86 16.59
N ILE A 428 -30.53 5.17 15.76
CA ILE A 428 -29.87 4.17 14.89
C ILE A 428 -29.27 3.04 15.73
N LEU A 429 -28.55 3.36 16.81
CA LEU A 429 -27.94 2.35 17.69
C LEU A 429 -29.01 1.47 18.36
N GLU A 430 -30.12 2.05 18.81
CA GLU A 430 -31.25 1.31 19.37
C GLU A 430 -31.89 0.38 18.33
N GLN A 431 -32.12 0.89 17.11
CA GLN A 431 -32.73 0.08 16.04
C GLN A 431 -31.82 -1.07 15.60
N LEU A 432 -30.49 -0.91 15.63
CA LEU A 432 -29.55 -2.01 15.34
C LEU A 432 -29.69 -3.16 16.35
N VAL A 433 -29.83 -2.85 17.65
CA VAL A 433 -30.06 -3.87 18.69
C VAL A 433 -31.42 -4.54 18.46
N ARG A 434 -32.49 -3.77 18.26
CA ARG A 434 -33.84 -4.32 18.01
C ARG A 434 -33.86 -5.25 16.80
N LEU A 435 -33.24 -4.86 15.70
CA LEU A 435 -33.14 -5.69 14.50
C LEU A 435 -32.38 -7.00 14.74
N LYS A 436 -31.44 -7.01 15.68
CA LYS A 436 -30.77 -8.25 16.10
C LYS A 436 -31.67 -9.13 16.96
N GLU A 437 -32.37 -8.55 17.94
CA GLU A 437 -33.31 -9.26 18.81
C GLU A 437 -34.50 -9.85 18.02
N GLU A 438 -35.00 -9.12 17.03
CA GLU A 438 -36.02 -9.59 16.06
C GLU A 438 -35.48 -10.68 15.11
N GLY A 439 -34.17 -10.92 15.13
CA GLY A 439 -33.53 -11.99 14.38
C GLY A 439 -33.28 -11.68 12.91
N PHE A 440 -33.24 -10.40 12.50
CA PHE A 440 -32.78 -9.99 11.17
C PHE A 440 -31.25 -9.98 11.09
N LEU A 441 -30.57 -9.38 12.08
CA LEU A 441 -29.10 -9.27 12.15
C LEU A 441 -28.47 -10.36 13.03
N ARG A 442 -28.86 -11.63 12.84
CA ARG A 442 -28.44 -12.75 13.73
C ARG A 442 -26.92 -12.90 13.84
N VAL A 443 -26.22 -12.58 12.75
CA VAL A 443 -24.77 -12.79 12.62
C VAL A 443 -23.96 -11.59 13.17
N LEU A 444 -24.60 -10.43 13.40
CA LEU A 444 -23.90 -9.22 13.82
C LEU A 444 -23.25 -9.40 15.19
N GLN A 445 -21.93 -9.34 15.26
CA GLN A 445 -21.16 -9.60 16.49
C GLN A 445 -20.30 -8.42 16.94
N ASP A 446 -19.85 -7.56 16.02
CA ASP A 446 -18.95 -6.44 16.32
C ASP A 446 -19.52 -5.16 15.72
N VAL A 447 -19.75 -4.15 16.56
CA VAL A 447 -20.10 -2.79 16.15
C VAL A 447 -19.04 -1.84 16.65
N ARG A 448 -18.38 -1.17 15.70
CA ARG A 448 -17.35 -0.17 15.98
C ARG A 448 -17.91 1.20 15.65
N LEU A 449 -17.72 2.15 16.56
CA LEU A 449 -18.16 3.51 16.41
C LEU A 449 -16.95 4.43 16.49
N ASN A 450 -16.76 5.31 15.51
CA ASN A 450 -15.73 6.35 15.54
C ASN A 450 -16.37 7.73 15.45
N PHE A 451 -16.27 8.46 16.55
CA PHE A 451 -16.78 9.83 16.66
C PHE A 451 -15.68 10.82 16.29
N PHE A 452 -16.05 11.80 15.45
CA PHE A 452 -15.14 12.87 15.05
C PHE A 452 -15.27 14.07 15.97
N ARG A 453 -14.11 14.67 16.28
CA ARG A 453 -14.01 15.97 16.94
C ARG A 453 -14.23 17.07 15.90
N TYR A 454 -15.42 17.68 15.85
CA TYR A 454 -15.60 18.92 15.11
C TYR A 454 -14.88 20.06 15.85
N LEU A 455 -13.65 20.39 15.41
CA LEU A 455 -13.12 21.73 15.61
C LEU A 455 -13.76 22.60 14.53
N SER A 456 -14.89 23.24 14.83
CA SER A 456 -15.48 24.22 13.91
C SER A 456 -15.94 25.44 14.70
N PRO A 457 -15.86 26.62 14.08
CA PRO A 457 -16.88 26.88 13.05
C PRO A 457 -16.28 27.22 11.68
N LEU A 458 -16.86 26.59 10.65
CA LEU A 458 -17.07 27.14 9.33
C LEU A 458 -17.88 28.44 9.47
N GLY A 459 -17.21 29.49 9.90
CA GLY A 459 -17.54 30.87 9.59
C GLY A 459 -16.29 31.50 8.98
N PRO A 460 -16.40 32.49 8.07
CA PRO A 460 -15.23 33.26 7.70
C PRO A 460 -14.65 33.83 8.99
N VAL A 461 -13.37 33.60 9.25
CA VAL A 461 -12.63 34.34 10.26
C VAL A 461 -12.65 35.79 9.80
N VAL A 462 -13.64 36.56 10.26
CA VAL A 462 -13.58 38.00 10.22
C VAL A 462 -12.50 38.37 11.22
N ILE A 463 -11.30 38.64 10.72
CA ILE A 463 -10.22 39.23 11.50
C ILE A 463 -10.65 40.67 11.82
N GLY A 464 -11.42 40.82 12.90
CA GLY A 464 -11.63 42.10 13.55
C GLY A 464 -10.39 42.46 14.37
N ILE A 465 -9.98 43.73 14.32
CA ILE A 465 -8.73 44.29 14.89
C ILE A 465 -8.70 44.27 16.45
N LEU A 466 -9.59 43.54 17.11
CA LEU A 466 -9.61 43.41 18.57
C LEU A 466 -9.67 41.93 18.95
N GLY A 467 -8.53 41.45 19.48
CA GLY A 467 -8.21 40.10 20.01
C GLY A 467 -9.32 39.05 20.04
N ALA A 468 -9.14 37.99 19.24
CA ALA A 468 -10.00 36.81 19.29
C ALA A 468 -9.75 36.00 20.58
N PHE A 469 -10.80 35.86 21.39
CA PHE A 469 -10.93 34.82 22.40
C PHE A 469 -11.13 33.48 21.69
N ILE A 470 -10.21 32.53 21.88
CA ILE A 470 -10.45 31.11 21.56
C ILE A 470 -11.09 30.51 22.81
N PRO A 471 -12.37 30.10 22.81
CA PRO A 471 -12.88 29.33 23.93
C PRO A 471 -12.17 27.98 23.94
N GLU A 472 -11.56 27.62 25.07
CA GLU A 472 -11.13 26.24 25.33
C GLU A 472 -12.34 25.32 25.15
N THR A 473 -12.40 24.61 24.03
CA THR A 473 -13.43 23.62 23.79
C THR A 473 -13.16 22.43 24.70
N VAL A 474 -13.89 22.36 25.82
CA VAL A 474 -13.84 21.25 26.76
C VAL A 474 -14.09 19.94 25.99
N VAL A 475 -13.06 19.10 25.95
CA VAL A 475 -13.10 17.81 25.27
C VAL A 475 -13.94 16.85 26.09
N VAL A 476 -15.21 16.69 25.71
CA VAL A 476 -16.06 15.66 26.30
C VAL A 476 -15.63 14.30 25.73
N ARG A 477 -15.10 13.43 26.59
CA ARG A 477 -14.90 12.01 26.23
C ARG A 477 -16.27 11.37 26.04
N LEU A 478 -16.55 10.88 24.83
CA LEU A 478 -17.86 10.33 24.48
C LEU A 478 -18.00 8.85 24.85
N GLU A 479 -16.90 8.11 24.87
CA GLU A 479 -16.89 6.66 25.17
C GLU A 479 -17.61 6.32 26.49
N PRO A 480 -17.33 6.95 27.65
CA PRO A 480 -18.03 6.61 28.89
C PRO A 480 -19.54 6.84 28.80
N ARG A 481 -19.98 7.87 28.08
CA ARG A 481 -21.40 8.19 27.91
C ARG A 481 -22.10 7.16 27.02
N ILE A 482 -21.48 6.80 25.89
CA ILE A 482 -22.03 5.80 24.95
C ILE A 482 -22.07 4.42 25.60
N MET A 483 -21.02 4.05 26.34
CA MET A 483 -20.99 2.78 27.06
C MET A 483 -22.01 2.74 28.19
N ALA A 484 -22.28 3.87 28.87
CA ALA A 484 -23.35 3.95 29.86
C ALA A 484 -24.75 3.82 29.22
N ASP A 485 -24.99 4.51 28.11
CA ASP A 485 -26.30 4.57 27.45
C ASP A 485 -26.62 3.26 26.68
N PHE A 486 -25.62 2.65 26.03
CA PHE A 486 -25.83 1.52 25.09
C PHE A 486 -25.08 0.24 25.44
N GLY A 487 -24.04 0.28 26.29
CA GLY A 487 -23.16 -0.87 26.53
C GLY A 487 -23.91 -2.12 26.99
N LYS A 488 -24.79 -1.97 27.98
CA LYS A 488 -25.63 -3.08 28.48
C LYS A 488 -26.62 -3.60 27.45
N MET A 489 -27.16 -2.72 26.61
CA MET A 489 -28.12 -3.06 25.57
C MET A 489 -27.46 -3.91 24.48
N PHE A 490 -26.26 -3.50 24.03
CA PHE A 490 -25.47 -4.25 23.07
C PHE A 490 -24.98 -5.59 23.63
N GLU A 491 -24.52 -5.60 24.89
CA GLU A 491 -24.13 -6.83 25.59
C GLU A 491 -25.30 -7.81 25.72
N GLY A 492 -26.50 -7.33 26.07
CA GLY A 492 -27.72 -8.13 26.15
C GLY A 492 -28.11 -8.77 24.81
N ALA A 493 -27.88 -8.08 23.70
CA ALA A 493 -28.06 -8.61 22.35
C ALA A 493 -26.85 -9.43 21.83
N GLY A 494 -25.82 -9.65 22.66
CA GLY A 494 -24.62 -10.39 22.28
C GLY A 494 -23.79 -9.70 21.19
N ILE A 495 -23.74 -8.37 21.19
CA ILE A 495 -22.93 -7.55 20.28
C ILE A 495 -21.79 -6.92 21.07
N THR A 496 -20.55 -7.06 20.58
CA THR A 496 -19.40 -6.32 21.11
C THR A 496 -19.44 -4.89 20.58
N LEU A 497 -19.59 -3.92 21.47
CA LEU A 497 -19.54 -2.50 21.14
C LEU A 497 -18.13 -1.94 21.44
N LYS A 498 -17.50 -1.31 20.44
CA LYS A 498 -16.22 -0.59 20.62
C LYS A 498 -16.38 0.85 20.19
N VAL A 499 -15.98 1.78 21.05
CA VAL A 499 -16.06 3.21 20.80
C VAL A 499 -14.66 3.77 20.67
N TYR A 500 -14.44 4.51 19.59
CA TYR A 500 -13.22 5.24 19.30
C TYR A 500 -13.55 6.72 19.17
N GLN A 501 -12.63 7.57 19.61
CA GLN A 501 -12.72 9.01 19.44
C GLN A 501 -11.45 9.47 18.74
N SER A 502 -11.58 9.95 17.50
CA SER A 502 -10.44 10.42 16.71
C SER A 502 -10.33 11.94 16.80
N GLU A 503 -9.12 12.45 16.98
CA GLU A 503 -8.85 13.88 16.82
C GLU A 503 -8.80 14.20 15.32
N ALA A 504 -9.43 15.30 14.91
CA ALA A 504 -9.35 15.76 13.54
C ALA A 504 -7.93 16.28 13.28
N HIS A 505 -7.08 15.45 12.68
CA HIS A 505 -6.13 15.96 11.71
C HIS A 505 -6.81 15.82 10.35
N LEU A 506 -7.40 16.92 9.90
CA LEU A 506 -7.69 17.14 8.47
C LEU A 506 -6.37 17.33 7.73
#